data_AF-A0AAW0QE67-F1
#
_entry.id   AF-A0AAW0QE67-F1
#
_cell.length_a   1.000
_cell.length_b   1.000
_cell.length_c   1.000
_cell.angle_alpha   90.00
_cell.angle_beta   90.00
_cell.angle_gamma   90.00
#
_symmetry.space_group_name_H-M   'P 1'
#
loop_
_entity.id
_entity.type
_entity.pdbx_description
1 polymer ?
#
loop_
_entity_poly.entity_id
_entity_poly.type
_entity_poly.pdbx_seq_one_letter_code
_entity_poly.pdbx_strand_id
1 'polypeptide(L)'
;MVRDARPFIGTPWKKPIHIAIEKAIVRTQIMLLSKLISVSVVLPLALAVNVDYTKLHTKQGDKLPDFSFCGYHASNDPLPAANRAATSLLSAASGDQTQRIQDALDRISSSGGGVLHLKAGEYQLASGVTIPPRTSLRGDGPGKTKIQLKDGTKVAFTMGTKVKDPKLETPVDITDSYVPVGSNKVTVKSASGLKVGQSVYVQRAVTQKWVNANGMGNLGKDKHWLTPQDTVFQPRKIQAISSNAVTLDVPLTDQLDARYMQPQLAPYTPPAAPTEMGLEALSIALSPSCSGHAIGREGDAKCFGGAALAVLAWTTDSYARDVAVTGYNNAVNVAANASRLTLQRLVITRNGRTDGSHGYAADIGVSGSQVLVVDSATRVSDDKVDMKAFPVVTQGLTAGPNCVVRYAAPQADMQIQPHAHWAHGFLVDNSTATTDLINRGDHGSGHGWAINSGVAWNVDADYEIQSPPLGTNWGVGCRGGTKGKGNNGTMVAEGEVVTPASLFEAQLAASPAAARAASSSANGQTQWNTWAISSPGPLALNFSRFRDDDAFELPPNSLYTPIDEILAGWASGELKPKEQPAETFAEMVGGNIVGTSSGGWVGLEGCPCWQHEDP
;
A
#
# COMPACT_ATOMS: atom_id res chain seq x y z
N MET A 1 -68.02 -40.75 39.17
CA MET A 1 -67.01 -40.84 40.24
C MET A 1 -66.03 -41.97 39.89
N VAL A 2 -64.76 -41.63 39.59
CA VAL A 2 -63.48 -42.35 39.82
C VAL A 2 -63.15 -43.74 39.18
N ARG A 3 -61.99 -43.79 38.46
CA ARG A 3 -60.93 -44.85 38.23
C ARG A 3 -61.22 -46.16 37.45
N ASP A 4 -60.29 -46.87 36.78
CA ASP A 4 -58.82 -46.81 36.56
C ASP A 4 -58.36 -47.63 35.31
N ALA A 5 -57.04 -47.72 35.06
CA ALA A 5 -56.30 -47.97 33.79
C ALA A 5 -55.74 -49.39 33.43
N ARG A 6 -55.48 -49.58 32.09
CA ARG A 6 -54.48 -50.34 31.24
C ARG A 6 -54.01 -51.83 31.44
N PRO A 7 -53.65 -52.56 30.34
CA PRO A 7 -52.88 -53.85 30.30
C PRO A 7 -51.63 -53.90 29.31
N PHE A 8 -50.55 -54.68 29.58
CA PHE A 8 -50.00 -56.01 29.12
C PHE A 8 -49.12 -56.18 27.83
N ILE A 9 -48.16 -57.14 27.86
CA ILE A 9 -46.97 -57.42 26.99
C ILE A 9 -46.88 -58.90 26.52
N GLY A 10 -46.28 -59.18 25.34
CA GLY A 10 -45.21 -60.21 25.17
C GLY A 10 -45.14 -61.10 23.90
N THR A 11 -44.01 -61.08 23.13
CA THR A 11 -43.22 -62.21 22.50
C THR A 11 -42.15 -61.73 21.45
N PRO A 12 -41.14 -62.55 21.01
CA PRO A 12 -39.74 -62.12 20.69
C PRO A 12 -39.15 -62.47 19.29
N TRP A 13 -38.12 -61.74 18.78
CA TRP A 13 -37.13 -62.20 17.76
C TRP A 13 -35.78 -61.39 17.83
N LYS A 14 -34.65 -62.05 18.12
CA LYS A 14 -33.26 -61.54 18.03
C LYS A 14 -32.37 -62.65 17.43
N LYS A 15 -31.75 -62.43 16.24
CA LYS A 15 -30.44 -63.02 15.81
C LYS A 15 -29.93 -62.73 14.37
N PRO A 16 -30.66 -62.17 13.36
CA PRO A 16 -30.05 -61.92 12.04
C PRO A 16 -29.30 -60.57 11.88
N ILE A 17 -29.50 -59.62 12.79
CA ILE A 17 -29.07 -58.22 12.58
C ILE A 17 -27.58 -57.98 12.91
N HIS A 18 -26.98 -58.74 13.82
CA HIS A 18 -25.58 -58.51 14.21
C HIS A 18 -24.55 -58.92 13.15
N ILE A 19 -24.80 -59.97 12.37
CA ILE A 19 -23.85 -60.45 11.34
C ILE A 19 -23.84 -59.53 10.10
N ALA A 20 -24.95 -58.84 9.82
CA ALA A 20 -25.03 -57.86 8.72
C ALA A 20 -24.28 -56.56 9.04
N ILE A 21 -24.27 -56.13 10.31
CA ILE A 21 -23.60 -54.91 10.76
C ILE A 21 -22.07 -55.08 10.79
N GLU A 22 -21.56 -56.24 11.23
CA GLU A 22 -20.10 -56.48 11.23
C GLU A 22 -19.50 -56.56 9.81
N LYS A 23 -20.21 -57.17 8.84
CA LYS A 23 -19.75 -57.20 7.44
C LYS A 23 -19.80 -55.83 6.75
N ALA A 24 -20.72 -54.96 7.16
CA ALA A 24 -20.78 -53.58 6.68
C ALA A 24 -19.63 -52.75 7.27
N ILE A 25 -19.35 -52.86 8.57
CA ILE A 25 -18.26 -52.12 9.24
C ILE A 25 -16.89 -52.50 8.66
N VAL A 26 -16.62 -53.78 8.40
CA VAL A 26 -15.34 -54.21 7.81
C VAL A 26 -15.18 -53.76 6.35
N ARG A 27 -16.27 -53.73 5.55
CA ARG A 27 -16.23 -53.19 4.17
C ARG A 27 -16.05 -51.67 4.14
N THR A 28 -16.65 -50.94 5.08
CA THR A 28 -16.50 -49.49 5.20
C THR A 28 -15.11 -49.12 5.73
N GLN A 29 -14.54 -49.91 6.66
CA GLN A 29 -13.15 -49.70 7.13
C GLN A 29 -12.10 -50.02 6.07
N ILE A 30 -12.28 -51.06 5.24
CA ILE A 30 -11.35 -51.37 4.14
C ILE A 30 -11.47 -50.33 3.01
N MET A 31 -12.67 -49.81 2.71
CA MET A 31 -12.83 -48.72 1.75
C MET A 31 -12.27 -47.39 2.28
N LEU A 32 -12.42 -47.09 3.58
CA LEU A 32 -11.78 -45.91 4.19
C LEU A 32 -10.25 -46.03 4.23
N LEU A 33 -9.68 -47.21 4.51
CA LEU A 33 -8.22 -47.39 4.45
C LEU A 33 -7.67 -47.28 3.03
N SER A 34 -8.42 -47.67 1.98
CA SER A 34 -7.99 -47.49 0.58
C SER A 34 -8.10 -46.05 0.07
N LYS A 35 -8.87 -45.18 0.74
CA LYS A 35 -8.93 -43.73 0.47
C LYS A 35 -8.07 -42.89 1.42
N LEU A 36 -7.45 -43.54 2.41
CA LEU A 36 -6.43 -43.01 3.32
C LEU A 36 -5.03 -43.53 2.96
N ILE A 37 -4.73 -43.71 1.67
CA ILE A 37 -3.40 -43.30 1.22
C ILE A 37 -3.47 -41.79 1.17
N SER A 38 -3.29 -41.18 2.34
CA SER A 38 -2.83 -39.81 2.42
C SER A 38 -1.59 -39.75 1.54
N VAL A 39 -1.75 -39.24 0.33
CA VAL A 39 -0.70 -38.38 -0.19
C VAL A 39 -0.71 -37.22 0.79
N SER A 40 0.03 -37.38 1.89
CA SER A 40 0.58 -36.27 2.62
C SER A 40 1.43 -35.55 1.59
N VAL A 41 0.80 -34.70 0.79
CA VAL A 41 1.48 -33.52 0.29
C VAL A 41 1.75 -32.76 1.58
N VAL A 42 2.86 -33.12 2.21
CA VAL A 42 3.61 -32.16 2.99
C VAL A 42 3.85 -31.07 1.95
N LEU A 43 2.97 -30.06 1.89
CA LEU A 43 3.37 -28.81 1.29
C LEU A 43 4.65 -28.51 2.06
N PRO A 44 5.82 -28.49 1.41
CA PRO A 44 6.98 -28.02 2.11
C PRO A 44 6.54 -26.65 2.60
N LEU A 45 6.54 -26.42 3.92
CA LEU A 45 6.72 -25.06 4.38
C LEU A 45 8.03 -24.68 3.70
N ALA A 46 7.94 -23.91 2.62
CA ALA A 46 9.10 -23.36 1.97
C ALA A 46 9.79 -22.58 3.08
N LEU A 47 10.86 -23.16 3.62
CA LEU A 47 11.62 -22.55 4.69
C LEU A 47 12.12 -21.25 4.08
N ALA A 48 11.65 -20.13 4.62
CA ALA A 48 11.96 -18.85 4.03
C ALA A 48 13.48 -18.69 3.93
N VAL A 49 13.97 -18.40 2.73
CA VAL A 49 15.39 -18.27 2.46
C VAL A 49 15.90 -17.02 3.17
N ASN A 50 16.89 -17.18 4.04
CA ASN A 50 17.51 -16.01 4.65
C ASN A 50 18.39 -15.29 3.63
N VAL A 51 18.04 -14.04 3.33
CA VAL A 51 18.79 -13.15 2.47
C VAL A 51 19.37 -12.04 3.35
N ASP A 52 20.69 -12.05 3.52
CA ASP A 52 21.42 -10.95 4.13
C ASP A 52 21.51 -9.77 3.14
N TYR A 53 20.52 -8.89 3.20
CA TYR A 53 20.42 -7.74 2.29
C TYR A 53 21.64 -6.82 2.36
N THR A 54 22.39 -6.82 3.47
CA THR A 54 23.58 -5.97 3.64
C THR A 54 24.76 -6.42 2.76
N LYS A 55 24.73 -7.67 2.30
CA LYS A 55 25.74 -8.24 1.40
C LYS A 55 25.39 -8.13 -0.08
N LEU A 56 24.17 -7.70 -0.43
CA LEU A 56 23.77 -7.53 -1.82
C LEU A 56 24.43 -6.28 -2.41
N HIS A 57 25.31 -6.49 -3.38
CA HIS A 57 25.95 -5.42 -4.14
C HIS A 57 26.38 -5.87 -5.54
N THR A 58 26.51 -4.93 -6.47
CA THR A 58 27.11 -5.15 -7.79
C THR A 58 28.63 -5.22 -7.69
N LYS A 59 29.31 -5.66 -8.76
CA LYS A 59 30.79 -5.65 -8.82
C LYS A 59 31.37 -4.24 -8.70
N GLN A 60 30.62 -3.23 -9.11
CA GLN A 60 30.97 -1.81 -9.03
C GLN A 60 30.70 -1.22 -7.65
N GLY A 61 30.06 -1.98 -6.76
CA GLY A 61 29.79 -1.59 -5.38
C GLY A 61 28.42 -0.97 -5.13
N ASP A 62 27.53 -0.93 -6.13
CA ASP A 62 26.14 -0.48 -5.95
C ASP A 62 25.42 -1.41 -4.99
N LYS A 63 24.83 -0.84 -3.94
CA LYS A 63 24.03 -1.56 -2.95
C LYS A 63 22.54 -1.34 -3.21
N LEU A 64 21.70 -2.04 -2.45
CA LEU A 64 20.30 -1.64 -2.34
C LEU A 64 20.22 -0.22 -1.74
N PRO A 65 19.35 0.67 -2.26
CA PRO A 65 19.07 1.94 -1.60
C PRO A 65 18.67 1.76 -0.14
N ASP A 66 18.97 2.75 0.69
CA ASP A 66 18.50 2.78 2.09
C ASP A 66 17.10 3.37 2.13
N PHE A 67 16.10 2.49 2.24
CA PHE A 67 14.69 2.83 2.25
C PHE A 67 14.18 3.24 3.63
N SER A 68 14.99 3.12 4.70
CA SER A 68 14.61 3.54 6.05
C SER A 68 14.27 5.03 6.16
N PHE A 69 14.67 5.84 5.18
CA PHE A 69 14.38 7.27 5.09
C PHE A 69 13.04 7.62 4.42
N CYS A 70 12.26 6.64 3.97
CA CYS A 70 10.89 6.86 3.50
C CYS A 70 9.95 7.22 4.66
N GLY A 71 8.97 8.09 4.43
CA GLY A 71 7.89 8.36 5.39
C GLY A 71 7.99 9.67 6.15
N TYR A 72 6.94 10.00 6.90
CA TYR A 72 6.83 11.13 7.82
C TYR A 72 8.09 11.26 8.70
N HIS A 73 8.70 12.44 8.74
CA HIS A 73 9.99 12.69 9.38
C HIS A 73 11.10 11.69 9.01
N ALA A 74 11.07 11.15 7.78
CA ALA A 74 11.96 10.08 7.31
C ALA A 74 11.91 8.83 8.22
N SER A 75 10.72 8.48 8.70
CA SER A 75 10.47 7.41 9.68
C SER A 75 11.20 7.55 11.03
N ASN A 76 11.74 8.74 11.34
CA ASN A 76 12.34 8.99 12.65
C ASN A 76 11.29 9.14 13.76
N ASP A 77 10.08 9.56 13.39
CA ASP A 77 8.98 9.84 14.31
C ASP A 77 7.72 9.04 13.91
N PRO A 78 6.89 8.62 14.88
CA PRO A 78 5.63 7.99 14.55
C PRO A 78 4.66 9.05 14.01
N LEU A 79 3.66 8.62 13.24
CA LEU A 79 2.55 9.52 12.90
C LEU A 79 1.86 10.04 14.17
N PRO A 80 1.33 11.27 14.16
CA PRO A 80 0.58 11.81 15.29
C PRO A 80 -0.52 10.84 15.76
N ALA A 81 -0.70 10.75 17.09
CA ALA A 81 -1.67 9.86 17.69
C ALA A 81 -3.08 10.10 17.10
N ALA A 82 -3.76 9.03 16.69
CA ALA A 82 -5.06 9.11 16.03
C ALA A 82 -6.14 9.73 16.94
N ASN A 83 -6.01 9.55 18.26
CA ASN A 83 -6.93 10.04 19.28
C ASN A 83 -6.56 11.41 19.88
N ARG A 84 -5.58 12.14 19.31
CA ARG A 84 -5.18 13.45 19.85
C ARG A 84 -6.36 14.43 19.91
N ALA A 85 -6.37 15.30 20.92
CA ALA A 85 -7.49 16.20 21.15
C ALA A 85 -7.80 17.06 19.92
N ALA A 86 -9.09 17.22 19.61
CA ALA A 86 -9.53 18.13 18.56
C ALA A 86 -9.44 19.58 19.04
N THR A 87 -8.86 20.46 18.22
CA THR A 87 -8.87 21.91 18.47
C THR A 87 -10.25 22.49 18.20
N SER A 88 -10.94 21.94 17.18
CA SER A 88 -12.31 22.31 16.85
C SER A 88 -13.08 21.11 16.30
N LEU A 89 -14.41 21.16 16.44
CA LEU A 89 -15.34 20.14 16.01
C LEU A 89 -16.35 20.76 15.05
N LEU A 90 -16.65 20.07 13.94
CA LEU A 90 -17.72 20.44 13.02
C LEU A 90 -18.64 19.26 12.76
N SER A 91 -19.93 19.44 13.04
CA SER A 91 -20.98 18.53 12.58
C SER A 91 -21.39 18.86 11.15
N ALA A 92 -21.73 17.83 10.37
CA ALA A 92 -22.31 17.98 9.04
C ALA A 92 -23.55 18.88 9.05
N ALA A 93 -23.72 19.65 7.98
CA ALA A 93 -24.89 20.49 7.74
C ALA A 93 -25.39 20.31 6.30
N SER A 94 -26.60 20.80 6.01
CA SER A 94 -27.13 20.78 4.64
C SER A 94 -26.37 21.74 3.73
N GLY A 95 -26.22 21.36 2.45
CA GLY A 95 -25.65 22.22 1.41
C GLY A 95 -24.12 22.21 1.37
N ASP A 96 -23.55 23.15 0.63
CA ASP A 96 -22.10 23.31 0.47
C ASP A 96 -21.44 23.74 1.78
N GLN A 97 -20.46 22.96 2.22
CA GLN A 97 -19.73 23.19 3.46
C GLN A 97 -18.27 23.62 3.21
N THR A 98 -17.88 23.88 1.96
CA THR A 98 -16.49 24.21 1.58
C THR A 98 -15.92 25.36 2.41
N GLN A 99 -16.56 26.53 2.38
CA GLN A 99 -16.06 27.71 3.10
C GLN A 99 -16.06 27.50 4.62
N ARG A 100 -17.08 26.82 5.15
CA ARG A 100 -17.20 26.53 6.58
C ARG A 100 -16.04 25.68 7.10
N ILE A 101 -15.62 24.68 6.31
CA ILE A 101 -14.48 23.83 6.64
C ILE A 101 -13.17 24.62 6.48
N GLN A 102 -13.02 25.37 5.37
CA GLN A 102 -11.82 26.17 5.14
C GLN A 102 -11.59 27.20 6.26
N ASP A 103 -12.63 27.94 6.65
CA ASP A 103 -12.55 28.93 7.73
C ASP A 103 -12.13 28.31 9.07
N ALA A 104 -12.58 27.08 9.35
CA ALA A 104 -12.21 26.38 10.57
C ALA A 104 -10.75 25.92 10.54
N LEU A 105 -10.27 25.41 9.40
CA LEU A 105 -8.86 25.06 9.21
C LEU A 105 -7.96 26.30 9.32
N ASP A 106 -8.35 27.42 8.71
CA ASP A 106 -7.58 28.65 8.72
C ASP A 106 -7.47 29.25 10.12
N ARG A 107 -8.56 29.21 10.91
CA ARG A 107 -8.54 29.61 12.33
C ARG A 107 -7.63 28.74 13.19
N ILE A 108 -7.61 27.43 12.95
CA ILE A 108 -6.71 26.51 13.69
C ILE A 108 -5.26 26.81 13.32
N SER A 109 -4.97 26.95 12.03
CA SER A 109 -3.63 27.25 11.52
C SER A 109 -3.06 28.57 12.07
N SER A 110 -3.86 29.64 12.06
CA SER A 110 -3.47 30.95 12.59
C SER A 110 -3.24 30.94 14.11
N SER A 111 -3.86 30.00 14.82
CA SER A 111 -3.70 29.79 16.26
C SER A 111 -2.53 28.87 16.63
N GLY A 112 -1.72 28.45 15.65
CA GLY A 112 -0.54 27.61 15.88
C GLY A 112 -0.65 26.18 15.35
N GLY A 113 -1.79 25.80 14.78
CA GLY A 113 -2.05 24.45 14.28
C GLY A 113 -2.92 23.61 15.22
N GLY A 114 -3.16 22.36 14.84
CA GLY A 114 -4.00 21.43 15.59
C GLY A 114 -4.93 20.60 14.71
N VAL A 115 -6.03 20.12 15.27
CA VAL A 115 -6.93 19.19 14.58
C VAL A 115 -8.32 19.78 14.41
N LEU A 116 -8.77 19.86 13.16
CA LEU A 116 -10.18 20.01 12.84
C LEU A 116 -10.81 18.62 12.77
N HIS A 117 -11.75 18.34 13.66
CA HIS A 117 -12.48 17.08 13.66
C HIS A 117 -13.88 17.26 13.04
N LEU A 118 -14.08 16.63 11.89
CA LEU A 118 -15.38 16.46 11.26
C LEU A 118 -16.08 15.24 11.87
N LYS A 119 -17.22 15.45 12.52
CA LYS A 119 -18.02 14.33 13.04
C LYS A 119 -18.56 13.44 11.90
N ALA A 120 -19.11 12.29 12.25
CA ALA A 120 -19.84 11.44 11.32
C ALA A 120 -20.96 12.24 10.64
N GLY A 121 -21.13 12.02 9.34
CA GLY A 121 -22.05 12.76 8.49
C GLY A 121 -21.49 13.02 7.10
N GLU A 122 -22.30 13.67 6.27
CA GLU A 122 -21.97 13.95 4.87
C GLU A 122 -21.64 15.44 4.68
N TYR A 123 -20.52 15.69 4.00
CA TYR A 123 -19.99 17.02 3.73
C TYR A 123 -19.91 17.24 2.23
N GLN A 124 -20.87 17.97 1.69
CA GLN A 124 -20.87 18.35 0.29
C GLN A 124 -19.92 19.52 0.10
N LEU A 125 -19.00 19.41 -0.86
CA LEU A 125 -18.11 20.49 -1.24
C LEU A 125 -18.37 20.91 -2.69
N ALA A 126 -18.62 22.20 -2.90
CA ALA A 126 -18.68 22.78 -4.24
C ALA A 126 -17.28 23.01 -4.84
N SER A 127 -16.24 23.12 -4.00
CA SER A 127 -14.85 23.17 -4.46
C SER A 127 -13.89 22.51 -3.46
N GLY A 128 -12.58 22.54 -3.75
CA GLY A 128 -11.57 21.91 -2.91
C GLY A 128 -11.29 22.68 -1.62
N VAL A 129 -10.81 21.95 -0.60
CA VAL A 129 -10.35 22.50 0.68
C VAL A 129 -8.82 22.40 0.77
N THR A 130 -8.16 23.46 1.23
CA THR A 130 -6.73 23.45 1.52
C THR A 130 -6.51 23.18 3.00
N ILE A 131 -5.68 22.19 3.33
CA ILE A 131 -5.22 21.89 4.67
C ILE A 131 -3.97 22.74 4.93
N PRO A 132 -4.03 23.76 5.81
CA PRO A 132 -2.89 24.63 6.05
C PRO A 132 -1.79 23.94 6.88
N PRO A 133 -0.56 24.48 6.88
CA PRO A 133 0.53 23.95 7.70
C PRO A 133 0.15 23.73 9.18
N ARG A 134 0.73 22.70 9.80
CA ARG A 134 0.51 22.32 11.20
C ARG A 134 -0.93 21.96 11.55
N THR A 135 -1.77 21.70 10.54
CA THR A 135 -3.19 21.41 10.73
C THR A 135 -3.51 20.03 10.20
N SER A 136 -4.36 19.30 10.91
CA SER A 136 -4.94 18.05 10.43
C SER A 136 -6.45 18.13 10.30
N LEU A 137 -6.98 17.60 9.21
CA LEU A 137 -8.41 17.33 9.05
C LEU A 137 -8.66 15.85 9.37
N ARG A 138 -9.48 15.59 10.39
CA ARG A 138 -9.81 14.24 10.86
C ARG A 138 -11.31 13.98 10.81
N GLY A 139 -11.73 12.83 10.32
CA GLY A 139 -13.11 12.33 10.46
C GLY A 139 -13.30 11.31 11.59
N ASP A 140 -14.49 10.73 11.69
CA ASP A 140 -14.83 9.62 12.61
C ASP A 140 -14.52 8.22 12.05
N GLY A 141 -13.97 8.15 10.84
CA GLY A 141 -13.58 6.93 10.14
C GLY A 141 -14.15 6.84 8.71
N PRO A 142 -13.53 6.03 7.84
CA PRO A 142 -14.12 5.66 6.55
C PRO A 142 -15.55 5.15 6.69
N GLY A 143 -16.44 5.59 5.79
CA GLY A 143 -17.86 5.27 5.81
C GLY A 143 -18.71 6.09 6.79
N LYS A 144 -18.10 6.69 7.83
CA LYS A 144 -18.79 7.52 8.83
C LYS A 144 -18.75 9.00 8.47
N THR A 145 -17.56 9.54 8.23
CA THR A 145 -17.38 10.92 7.73
C THR A 145 -17.16 10.85 6.23
N LYS A 146 -18.12 11.36 5.45
CA LYS A 146 -18.11 11.27 3.98
C LYS A 146 -17.99 12.65 3.37
N ILE A 147 -16.98 12.84 2.54
CA ILE A 147 -16.75 14.04 1.74
C ILE A 147 -17.27 13.76 0.33
N GLN A 148 -18.10 14.66 -0.20
CA GLN A 148 -18.70 14.50 -1.52
C GLN A 148 -18.39 15.71 -2.39
N LEU A 149 -17.59 15.50 -3.45
CA LEU A 149 -17.43 16.46 -4.55
C LEU A 149 -18.30 16.07 -5.74
N LYS A 150 -18.65 17.06 -6.57
CA LYS A 150 -19.36 16.87 -7.85
C LYS A 150 -18.53 17.23 -9.09
N ASP A 151 -17.53 18.08 -8.94
CA ASP A 151 -16.69 18.54 -10.04
C ASP A 151 -15.37 17.76 -10.07
N GLY A 152 -15.26 16.82 -11.02
CA GLY A 152 -14.08 15.97 -11.21
C GLY A 152 -12.84 16.69 -11.71
N THR A 153 -12.96 17.97 -12.09
CA THR A 153 -11.81 18.83 -12.44
C THR A 153 -11.12 19.42 -11.21
N LYS A 154 -11.76 19.31 -10.04
CA LYS A 154 -11.25 19.88 -8.78
C LYS A 154 -10.52 18.83 -7.95
N VAL A 155 -9.53 19.31 -7.22
CA VAL A 155 -8.92 18.54 -6.14
C VAL A 155 -9.79 18.67 -4.90
N ALA A 156 -10.12 17.58 -4.22
CA ALA A 156 -10.93 17.63 -3.00
C ALA A 156 -10.15 18.21 -1.82
N PHE A 157 -8.94 17.70 -1.57
CA PHE A 157 -8.04 18.22 -0.54
C PHE A 157 -6.67 18.56 -1.10
N THR A 158 -6.16 19.73 -0.74
CA THR A 158 -4.79 20.16 -1.07
C THR A 158 -3.97 20.31 0.21
N MET A 159 -2.81 19.65 0.27
CA MET A 159 -1.77 19.93 1.27
C MET A 159 -0.68 20.77 0.65
N GLY A 160 -0.23 21.77 1.41
CA GLY A 160 0.79 22.70 0.97
C GLY A 160 0.22 23.92 0.27
N THR A 161 1.14 24.81 -0.10
CA THR A 161 0.83 26.08 -0.77
C THR A 161 1.79 26.26 -1.93
N LYS A 162 1.42 27.14 -2.87
CA LYS A 162 2.37 27.55 -3.92
C LYS A 162 3.51 28.34 -3.27
N VAL A 163 4.73 27.86 -3.43
CA VAL A 163 5.95 28.51 -2.95
C VAL A 163 6.80 28.98 -4.13
N LYS A 164 7.76 29.87 -3.84
CA LYS A 164 8.75 30.32 -4.82
C LYS A 164 9.71 29.18 -5.16
N ASP A 165 10.31 29.26 -6.34
CA ASP A 165 11.39 28.36 -6.73
C ASP A 165 12.58 28.46 -5.76
N PRO A 166 13.32 27.37 -5.56
CA PRO A 166 14.53 27.39 -4.75
C PRO A 166 15.55 28.35 -5.36
N LYS A 167 16.32 29.03 -4.50
CA LYS A 167 17.45 29.83 -4.96
C LYS A 167 18.67 28.93 -5.12
N LEU A 168 19.05 28.65 -6.36
CA LEU A 168 20.25 27.87 -6.67
C LEU A 168 21.52 28.70 -6.42
N GLU A 169 22.56 28.06 -5.90
CA GLU A 169 23.91 28.61 -5.75
C GLU A 169 24.85 27.96 -6.77
N THR A 170 26.09 28.46 -6.87
CA THR A 170 27.09 27.92 -7.79
C THR A 170 27.42 26.47 -7.43
N PRO A 171 27.23 25.51 -8.36
CA PRO A 171 27.60 24.12 -8.13
C PRO A 171 29.11 23.93 -8.01
N VAL A 172 29.50 22.90 -7.26
CA VAL A 172 30.89 22.43 -7.18
C VAL A 172 30.98 21.06 -7.83
N ASP A 173 31.98 20.85 -8.68
CA ASP A 173 32.20 19.55 -9.31
C ASP A 173 32.50 18.46 -8.27
N ILE A 174 31.87 17.30 -8.45
CA ILE A 174 32.22 16.06 -7.78
C ILE A 174 33.34 15.40 -8.60
N THR A 175 34.40 14.98 -7.91
CA THR A 175 35.67 14.52 -8.50
C THR A 175 35.85 13.01 -8.47
N ASP A 176 34.97 12.29 -7.79
CA ASP A 176 35.01 10.82 -7.79
C ASP A 176 34.79 10.30 -9.21
N SER A 177 35.60 9.32 -9.63
CA SER A 177 35.40 8.68 -10.93
C SER A 177 34.09 7.91 -11.00
N TYR A 178 33.68 7.36 -9.85
CA TYR A 178 32.46 6.59 -9.69
C TYR A 178 31.98 6.68 -8.24
N VAL A 179 30.67 6.88 -8.03
CA VAL A 179 30.02 6.83 -6.72
C VAL A 179 28.86 5.83 -6.78
N PRO A 180 28.94 4.69 -6.05
CA PRO A 180 27.91 3.66 -6.12
C PRO A 180 26.61 4.06 -5.41
N VAL A 181 25.50 3.47 -5.86
CA VAL A 181 24.22 3.49 -5.13
C VAL A 181 24.42 3.00 -3.69
N GLY A 182 23.80 3.67 -2.73
CA GLY A 182 23.98 3.40 -1.30
C GLY A 182 25.20 4.08 -0.68
N SER A 183 25.98 4.86 -1.44
CA SER A 183 27.00 5.74 -0.86
C SER A 183 26.39 7.00 -0.29
N ASN A 184 26.86 7.46 0.87
CA ASN A 184 26.50 8.77 1.41
C ASN A 184 27.66 9.77 1.38
N LYS A 185 28.72 9.50 0.62
CA LYS A 185 29.94 10.31 0.60
C LYS A 185 30.32 10.63 -0.83
N VAL A 186 30.67 11.89 -1.06
CA VAL A 186 31.21 12.40 -2.33
C VAL A 186 32.44 13.26 -2.05
N THR A 187 33.36 13.33 -2.99
CA THR A 187 34.57 14.15 -2.95
C THR A 187 34.41 15.31 -3.92
N VAL A 188 34.31 16.54 -3.40
CA VAL A 188 34.15 17.74 -4.23
C VAL A 188 35.49 18.38 -4.57
N LYS A 189 35.56 19.14 -5.66
CA LYS A 189 36.76 19.87 -6.07
C LYS A 189 37.25 20.84 -4.98
N SER A 190 36.32 21.51 -4.31
CA SER A 190 36.59 22.39 -3.17
C SER A 190 35.36 22.45 -2.26
N ALA A 191 35.52 22.09 -0.99
CA ALA A 191 34.46 22.27 0.01
C ALA A 191 34.39 23.70 0.57
N SER A 192 35.23 24.62 0.07
CA SER A 192 35.22 26.02 0.50
C SER A 192 33.85 26.65 0.20
N GLY A 193 33.21 27.20 1.24
CA GLY A 193 31.88 27.79 1.15
C GLY A 193 30.72 26.83 1.43
N LEU A 194 30.95 25.52 1.40
CA LEU A 194 29.95 24.53 1.84
C LEU A 194 29.83 24.51 3.37
N LYS A 195 28.63 24.26 3.87
CA LYS A 195 28.35 24.22 5.32
C LYS A 195 27.59 22.96 5.69
N VAL A 196 27.94 22.40 6.86
CA VAL A 196 27.11 21.37 7.49
C VAL A 196 25.69 21.92 7.69
N GLY A 197 24.71 21.11 7.30
CA GLY A 197 23.30 21.46 7.33
C GLY A 197 22.78 22.17 6.08
N GLN A 198 23.61 22.47 5.09
CA GLN A 198 23.19 23.10 3.84
C GLN A 198 22.42 22.11 2.95
N SER A 199 21.34 22.59 2.34
CA SER A 199 20.61 21.85 1.31
C SER A 199 21.38 21.88 -0.01
N VAL A 200 21.51 20.71 -0.62
CA VAL A 200 22.27 20.50 -1.85
C VAL A 200 21.51 19.55 -2.76
N TYR A 201 21.56 19.77 -4.07
CA TYR A 201 21.28 18.71 -5.02
C TYR A 201 22.58 18.01 -5.35
N VAL A 202 22.59 16.68 -5.26
CA VAL A 202 23.51 15.89 -6.06
C VAL A 202 22.87 15.83 -7.45
N GLN A 203 23.45 16.57 -8.40
CA GLN A 203 22.88 16.72 -9.72
C GLN A 203 23.82 16.18 -10.78
N ARG A 204 23.23 15.64 -11.85
CA ARG A 204 23.99 15.28 -13.05
C ARG A 204 23.21 15.65 -14.30
N ALA A 205 23.87 16.43 -15.15
CA ALA A 205 23.34 16.76 -16.46
C ALA A 205 23.22 15.47 -17.29
N VAL A 206 22.14 15.35 -18.05
CA VAL A 206 22.01 14.28 -19.04
C VAL A 206 22.99 14.59 -20.17
N THR A 207 23.72 13.57 -20.63
CA THR A 207 24.63 13.69 -21.78
C THR A 207 24.20 12.72 -22.87
N GLN A 208 24.46 13.06 -24.13
CA GLN A 208 24.19 12.15 -25.25
C GLN A 208 24.97 10.84 -25.10
N LYS A 209 26.19 10.90 -24.54
CA LYS A 209 27.01 9.72 -24.27
C LYS A 209 26.31 8.76 -23.32
N TRP A 210 25.69 9.30 -22.26
CA TRP A 210 24.94 8.50 -21.29
C TRP A 210 23.63 7.94 -21.87
N VAL A 211 22.90 8.74 -22.67
CA VAL A 211 21.68 8.30 -23.37
C VAL A 211 21.99 7.13 -24.31
N ASN A 212 23.04 7.25 -25.13
CA ASN A 212 23.48 6.20 -26.04
C ASN A 212 23.94 4.95 -25.30
N ALA A 213 24.67 5.11 -24.19
CA ALA A 213 25.14 3.98 -23.39
C ALA A 213 24.01 3.19 -22.72
N ASN A 214 22.86 3.82 -22.46
CA ASN A 214 21.64 3.13 -22.03
C ASN A 214 20.81 2.55 -23.19
N GLY A 215 21.29 2.67 -24.43
CA GLY A 215 20.58 2.21 -25.63
C GLY A 215 19.40 3.11 -26.03
N MET A 216 19.28 4.32 -25.47
CA MET A 216 18.11 5.20 -25.63
C MET A 216 18.33 6.33 -26.64
N GLY A 217 19.38 6.23 -27.46
CA GLY A 217 19.70 7.26 -28.47
C GLY A 217 18.75 7.31 -29.67
N ASN A 218 17.91 6.29 -29.86
CA ASN A 218 16.95 6.22 -30.95
C ASN A 218 15.72 5.41 -30.53
N LEU A 219 14.59 6.09 -30.27
CA LEU A 219 13.30 5.46 -29.98
C LEU A 219 12.31 5.57 -31.15
N GLY A 220 12.78 5.95 -32.35
CA GLY A 220 11.94 6.19 -33.51
C GLY A 220 11.55 7.67 -33.69
N LYS A 221 10.74 7.93 -34.72
CA LYS A 221 10.40 9.29 -35.15
C LYS A 221 9.60 10.02 -34.07
N ASP A 222 10.02 11.24 -33.73
CA ASP A 222 9.39 12.12 -32.74
C ASP A 222 9.31 11.54 -31.31
N LYS A 223 10.09 10.49 -31.03
CA LYS A 223 10.21 9.86 -29.71
C LYS A 223 11.63 10.02 -29.18
N HIS A 224 11.74 10.62 -28.00
CA HIS A 224 13.02 10.77 -27.32
C HIS A 224 12.83 10.47 -25.84
N TRP A 225 13.86 9.87 -25.26
CA TRP A 225 13.90 9.57 -23.84
C TRP A 225 14.20 10.84 -23.04
N LEU A 226 15.41 10.94 -22.50
CA LEU A 226 15.97 12.16 -21.93
C LEU A 226 16.91 12.81 -22.95
N THR A 227 16.99 14.14 -22.92
CA THR A 227 17.86 14.92 -23.80
C THR A 227 18.94 15.64 -23.00
N PRO A 228 20.00 16.15 -23.64
CA PRO A 228 21.02 16.95 -22.96
C PRO A 228 20.55 18.28 -22.33
N GLN A 229 19.26 18.61 -22.43
CA GLN A 229 18.64 19.74 -21.72
C GLN A 229 18.14 19.34 -20.32
N ASP A 230 18.00 18.04 -20.06
CA ASP A 230 17.51 17.52 -18.79
C ASP A 230 18.64 17.41 -17.75
N THR A 231 18.24 17.46 -16.48
CA THR A 231 19.14 17.24 -15.33
C THR A 231 18.45 16.33 -14.34
N VAL A 232 19.17 15.30 -13.88
CA VAL A 232 18.70 14.43 -12.78
C VAL A 232 19.13 15.09 -11.47
N PHE A 233 18.16 15.32 -10.58
CA PHE A 233 18.38 15.95 -9.29
C PHE A 233 18.10 14.97 -8.15
N GLN A 234 18.99 14.93 -7.17
CA GLN A 234 18.79 14.18 -5.93
C GLN A 234 18.97 15.12 -4.72
N PRO A 235 17.88 15.54 -4.05
CA PRO A 235 17.95 16.48 -2.92
C PRO A 235 18.57 15.83 -1.69
N ARG A 236 19.51 16.51 -1.05
CA ARG A 236 20.25 16.05 0.13
C ARG A 236 20.56 17.21 1.08
N LYS A 237 21.00 16.87 2.28
CA LYS A 237 21.60 17.80 3.24
C LYS A 237 23.02 17.38 3.55
N ILE A 238 23.93 18.35 3.66
CA ILE A 238 25.30 18.07 4.09
C ILE A 238 25.26 17.68 5.58
N GLN A 239 25.65 16.45 5.90
CA GLN A 239 25.74 15.96 7.26
C GLN A 239 27.12 16.24 7.89
N ALA A 240 28.20 16.10 7.11
CA ALA A 240 29.55 16.36 7.58
C ALA A 240 30.47 16.79 6.44
N ILE A 241 31.52 17.54 6.77
CA ILE A 241 32.58 17.94 5.85
C ILE A 241 33.92 17.61 6.49
N SER A 242 34.78 16.90 5.77
CA SER A 242 36.15 16.59 6.17
C SER A 242 37.08 16.84 5.00
N SER A 243 37.82 17.95 5.04
CA SER A 243 38.53 18.46 3.87
C SER A 243 37.55 18.62 2.68
N ASN A 244 37.85 18.03 1.53
CA ASN A 244 36.99 18.03 0.35
C ASN A 244 35.97 16.88 0.29
N ALA A 245 35.94 16.01 1.31
CA ALA A 245 34.93 14.97 1.40
C ALA A 245 33.68 15.47 2.10
N VAL A 246 32.53 15.31 1.44
CA VAL A 246 31.21 15.70 1.93
C VAL A 246 30.41 14.43 2.21
N THR A 247 29.88 14.32 3.43
CA THR A 247 28.93 13.26 3.82
C THR A 247 27.52 13.83 3.74
N LEU A 248 26.61 13.10 3.11
CA LEU A 248 25.21 13.40 2.89
C LEU A 248 24.35 12.69 3.94
N ASP A 249 23.22 13.29 4.28
CA ASP A 249 22.27 12.75 5.25
C ASP A 249 21.61 11.44 4.79
N VAL A 250 21.25 11.35 3.51
CA VAL A 250 20.63 10.16 2.90
C VAL A 250 21.56 9.57 1.84
N PRO A 251 21.82 8.24 1.83
CA PRO A 251 22.61 7.60 0.78
C PRO A 251 22.01 7.82 -0.62
N LEU A 252 22.87 7.88 -1.64
CA LEU A 252 22.44 8.06 -3.04
C LEU A 252 21.60 6.88 -3.52
N THR A 253 20.61 7.19 -4.37
CA THR A 253 19.77 6.17 -5.01
C THR A 253 19.97 6.09 -6.53
N ASP A 254 20.80 6.97 -7.10
CA ASP A 254 21.36 6.87 -8.45
C ASP A 254 22.89 6.90 -8.32
N GLN A 255 23.58 6.07 -9.11
CA GLN A 255 25.04 6.06 -9.20
C GLN A 255 25.54 7.25 -10.02
N LEU A 256 26.75 7.70 -9.70
CA LEU A 256 27.46 8.71 -10.47
C LEU A 256 28.62 8.05 -11.19
N ASP A 257 28.77 8.29 -12.49
CA ASP A 257 29.86 7.73 -13.29
C ASP A 257 30.47 8.79 -14.21
N ALA A 258 31.66 9.26 -13.83
CA ALA A 258 32.37 10.34 -14.53
C ALA A 258 32.71 10.00 -15.99
N ARG A 259 32.61 8.73 -16.41
CA ARG A 259 32.76 8.34 -17.81
C ARG A 259 31.64 8.87 -18.69
N TYR A 260 30.45 9.06 -18.14
CA TYR A 260 29.24 9.42 -18.89
C TYR A 260 28.68 10.80 -18.54
N MET A 261 29.12 11.40 -17.44
CA MET A 261 28.60 12.68 -16.95
C MET A 261 29.66 13.44 -16.14
N GLN A 262 29.40 14.72 -15.87
CA GLN A 262 30.14 15.49 -14.86
C GLN A 262 29.19 15.76 -13.69
N PRO A 263 29.25 14.96 -12.61
CA PRO A 263 28.38 15.15 -11.47
C PRO A 263 28.77 16.40 -10.67
N GLN A 264 27.78 17.07 -10.10
CA GLN A 264 27.98 18.28 -9.31
C GLN A 264 27.19 18.24 -8.01
N LEU A 265 27.74 18.86 -6.98
CA LEU A 265 27.04 19.19 -5.75
C LEU A 265 26.59 20.66 -5.85
N ALA A 266 25.30 20.89 -5.98
CA ALA A 266 24.70 22.21 -6.18
C ALA A 266 23.98 22.68 -4.91
N PRO A 267 24.55 23.62 -4.14
CA PRO A 267 23.86 24.17 -2.99
C PRO A 267 22.64 24.98 -3.41
N TYR A 268 21.60 24.98 -2.57
CA TYR A 268 20.42 25.79 -2.79
C TYR A 268 19.76 26.17 -1.47
N THR A 269 18.98 27.26 -1.51
CA THR A 269 18.08 27.63 -0.41
C THR A 269 16.68 27.12 -0.73
N PRO A 270 16.12 26.16 0.05
CA PRO A 270 14.74 25.74 -0.12
C PRO A 270 13.78 26.89 0.23
N PRO A 271 12.59 26.96 -0.37
CA PRO A 271 11.53 27.81 0.12
C PRO A 271 11.09 27.38 1.54
N ALA A 272 10.36 28.26 2.24
CA ALA A 272 9.71 27.89 3.49
C ALA A 272 8.70 26.76 3.22
N ALA A 273 9.00 25.56 3.72
CA ALA A 273 8.23 24.36 3.46
C ALA A 273 6.93 24.34 4.28
N PRO A 274 5.74 24.22 3.65
CA PRO A 274 4.53 23.80 4.33
C PRO A 274 4.75 22.43 4.97
N THR A 275 4.50 22.30 6.27
CA THR A 275 4.83 21.08 7.02
C THR A 275 3.76 20.73 8.04
N GLU A 276 3.78 19.50 8.55
CA GLU A 276 2.90 19.01 9.63
C GLU A 276 1.42 18.98 9.26
N MET A 277 1.09 18.56 8.04
CA MET A 277 -0.30 18.46 7.58
C MET A 277 -0.81 17.02 7.62
N GLY A 278 -2.08 16.86 8.03
CA GLY A 278 -2.71 15.55 8.18
C GLY A 278 -4.09 15.49 7.51
N LEU A 279 -4.39 14.39 6.83
CA LEU A 279 -5.73 14.04 6.38
C LEU A 279 -6.05 12.62 6.85
N GLU A 280 -7.06 12.45 7.70
CA GLU A 280 -7.29 11.14 8.28
C GLU A 280 -8.73 10.77 8.59
N ALA A 281 -8.98 9.46 8.63
CA ALA A 281 -10.21 8.83 9.11
C ALA A 281 -11.49 9.32 8.41
N LEU A 282 -11.53 9.28 7.07
CA LEU A 282 -12.72 9.70 6.30
C LEU A 282 -12.82 9.02 4.93
N SER A 283 -13.98 9.16 4.30
CA SER A 283 -14.22 8.77 2.91
C SER A 283 -14.30 10.00 2.00
N ILE A 284 -13.71 9.91 0.81
CA ILE A 284 -13.77 10.94 -0.24
C ILE A 284 -14.39 10.31 -1.48
N ALA A 285 -15.52 10.84 -1.91
CA ALA A 285 -16.25 10.36 -3.07
C ALA A 285 -16.43 11.48 -4.11
N LEU A 286 -16.33 11.10 -5.37
CA LEU A 286 -16.71 11.94 -6.52
C LEU A 286 -17.99 11.38 -7.15
N SER A 287 -19.01 12.24 -7.32
CA SER A 287 -20.29 11.88 -7.92
C SER A 287 -20.80 13.01 -8.83
N PRO A 288 -20.94 12.80 -10.15
CA PRO A 288 -20.76 11.53 -10.86
C PRO A 288 -19.31 11.02 -10.81
N SER A 289 -19.14 9.70 -10.86
CA SER A 289 -17.84 9.06 -10.82
C SER A 289 -17.05 9.34 -12.10
N CYS A 290 -15.75 9.57 -11.94
CA CYS A 290 -14.78 9.60 -13.02
C CYS A 290 -13.96 8.32 -13.15
N SER A 291 -14.14 7.34 -12.25
CA SER A 291 -13.42 6.07 -12.33
C SER A 291 -13.64 5.44 -13.70
N GLY A 292 -12.55 5.19 -14.43
CA GLY A 292 -12.57 4.51 -15.71
C GLY A 292 -12.87 5.40 -16.92
N HIS A 293 -13.17 6.69 -16.71
CA HIS A 293 -13.27 7.64 -17.80
C HIS A 293 -11.89 7.99 -18.39
N ALA A 294 -11.86 8.29 -19.68
CA ALA A 294 -10.64 8.53 -20.45
C ALA A 294 -9.87 9.73 -19.91
N ILE A 295 -8.55 9.56 -19.78
CA ILE A 295 -7.66 10.60 -19.27
C ILE A 295 -6.93 11.24 -20.44
N GLY A 296 -6.93 12.58 -20.50
CA GLY A 296 -6.13 13.36 -21.45
C GLY A 296 -6.91 14.52 -22.05
N ARG A 297 -6.24 15.30 -22.90
CA ARG A 297 -6.87 16.43 -23.63
C ARG A 297 -7.95 15.97 -24.62
N GLU A 298 -7.84 14.74 -25.10
CA GLU A 298 -8.79 14.08 -25.99
C GLU A 298 -9.77 13.16 -25.22
N GLY A 299 -9.60 13.04 -23.89
CA GLY A 299 -10.47 12.28 -22.99
C GLY A 299 -11.60 13.11 -22.39
N ASP A 300 -12.21 12.64 -21.31
CA ASP A 300 -13.27 13.38 -20.62
C ASP A 300 -12.65 14.53 -19.82
N ALA A 301 -12.79 15.75 -20.34
CA ALA A 301 -12.27 16.97 -19.71
C ALA A 301 -12.80 17.19 -18.28
N LYS A 302 -13.95 16.60 -17.90
CA LYS A 302 -14.51 16.70 -16.54
C LYS A 302 -13.85 15.73 -15.57
N CYS A 303 -13.17 14.71 -16.07
CA CYS A 303 -12.46 13.68 -15.32
C CYS A 303 -10.94 13.80 -15.46
N PHE A 304 -10.48 14.91 -16.06
CA PHE A 304 -9.09 15.26 -16.25
C PHE A 304 -8.62 16.25 -15.17
N GLY A 305 -7.52 15.92 -14.48
CA GLY A 305 -6.77 16.86 -13.62
C GLY A 305 -7.18 16.94 -12.14
N GLY A 306 -8.35 16.44 -11.74
CA GLY A 306 -8.75 16.34 -10.33
C GLY A 306 -8.10 15.17 -9.59
N ALA A 307 -8.02 15.30 -8.26
CA ALA A 307 -7.58 14.24 -7.35
C ALA A 307 -8.32 14.30 -6.00
N ALA A 308 -8.40 13.20 -5.26
CA ALA A 308 -8.92 13.24 -3.90
C ALA A 308 -7.97 13.98 -2.95
N LEU A 309 -6.66 13.77 -3.11
CA LEU A 309 -5.61 14.50 -2.40
C LEU A 309 -4.51 14.96 -3.37
N ALA A 310 -4.16 16.24 -3.34
CA ALA A 310 -2.93 16.75 -3.95
C ALA A 310 -1.98 17.25 -2.86
N VAL A 311 -0.75 16.77 -2.88
CA VAL A 311 0.36 17.26 -2.05
C VAL A 311 1.27 18.10 -2.93
N LEU A 312 1.31 19.40 -2.68
CA LEU A 312 2.05 20.36 -3.49
C LEU A 312 3.56 20.30 -3.24
N ALA A 313 4.33 20.82 -4.19
CA ALA A 313 5.78 20.86 -4.13
C ALA A 313 6.27 21.53 -2.84
N TRP A 314 7.38 21.04 -2.29
CA TRP A 314 7.98 21.51 -1.03
C TRP A 314 7.14 21.29 0.22
N THR A 315 6.01 20.57 0.12
CA THR A 315 5.32 20.05 1.29
C THR A 315 6.19 18.98 1.95
N THR A 316 6.44 19.13 3.25
CA THR A 316 7.24 18.17 4.01
C THR A 316 6.51 17.61 5.22
N ASP A 317 6.99 16.50 5.76
CA ASP A 317 6.57 15.94 7.06
C ASP A 317 5.05 15.98 7.23
N SER A 318 4.35 15.30 6.34
CA SER A 318 2.89 15.30 6.27
C SER A 318 2.37 13.90 5.96
N TYR A 319 1.10 13.63 6.23
CA TYR A 319 0.56 12.28 6.11
C TYR A 319 -0.91 12.24 5.73
N ALA A 320 -1.31 11.14 5.09
CA ALA A 320 -2.70 10.73 4.97
C ALA A 320 -2.86 9.34 5.59
N ARG A 321 -3.91 9.14 6.40
CA ARG A 321 -4.12 7.87 7.11
C ARG A 321 -5.59 7.48 7.23
N ASP A 322 -5.94 6.22 7.02
CA ASP A 322 -7.34 5.75 7.13
C ASP A 322 -8.29 6.51 6.21
N VAL A 323 -7.93 6.60 4.92
CA VAL A 323 -8.70 7.34 3.91
C VAL A 323 -9.22 6.37 2.86
N ALA A 324 -10.54 6.36 2.67
CA ALA A 324 -11.18 5.63 1.57
C ALA A 324 -11.51 6.58 0.42
N VAL A 325 -11.13 6.23 -0.80
CA VAL A 325 -11.37 7.06 -2.00
C VAL A 325 -12.21 6.28 -3.00
N THR A 326 -13.20 6.93 -3.60
CA THR A 326 -14.04 6.31 -4.63
C THR A 326 -14.41 7.30 -5.73
N GLY A 327 -14.40 6.82 -6.96
CA GLY A 327 -14.87 7.57 -8.13
C GLY A 327 -13.88 8.56 -8.73
N TYR A 328 -12.62 8.55 -8.29
CA TYR A 328 -11.56 9.37 -8.88
C TYR A 328 -10.71 8.57 -9.86
N ASN A 329 -10.23 9.24 -10.91
CA ASN A 329 -9.16 8.70 -11.75
C ASN A 329 -7.81 8.77 -11.05
N ASN A 330 -7.52 9.88 -10.35
CA ASN A 330 -6.33 10.02 -9.52
C ASN A 330 -6.75 10.13 -8.05
N ALA A 331 -6.31 9.22 -7.18
CA ALA A 331 -6.65 9.32 -5.76
C ALA A 331 -5.67 10.29 -5.05
N VAL A 332 -4.37 10.08 -5.23
CA VAL A 332 -3.34 10.92 -4.60
C VAL A 332 -2.29 11.35 -5.62
N ASN A 333 -2.01 12.64 -5.67
CA ASN A 333 -0.90 13.21 -6.44
C ASN A 333 0.12 13.85 -5.50
N VAL A 334 1.35 13.37 -5.50
CA VAL A 334 2.48 13.96 -4.77
C VAL A 334 3.40 14.66 -5.76
N ALA A 335 3.53 15.97 -5.64
CA ALA A 335 4.34 16.79 -6.54
C ALA A 335 5.86 16.67 -6.26
N ALA A 336 6.66 17.07 -7.25
CA ALA A 336 8.11 17.11 -7.15
C ALA A 336 8.57 17.98 -5.96
N ASN A 337 9.70 17.63 -5.35
CA ASN A 337 10.26 18.26 -4.15
C ASN A 337 9.41 18.19 -2.86
N ALA A 338 8.20 17.61 -2.91
CA ALA A 338 7.53 17.19 -1.67
C ALA A 338 8.32 16.01 -1.07
N SER A 339 8.44 15.94 0.26
CA SER A 339 9.24 14.89 0.89
C SER A 339 8.82 14.51 2.30
N ARG A 340 9.27 13.33 2.74
CA ARG A 340 9.00 12.79 4.08
C ARG A 340 7.49 12.68 4.33
N LEU A 341 6.83 11.89 3.49
CA LEU A 341 5.37 11.74 3.48
C LEU A 341 4.98 10.30 3.77
N THR A 342 3.95 10.09 4.58
CA THR A 342 3.34 8.76 4.79
C THR A 342 1.91 8.73 4.30
N LEU A 343 1.61 7.80 3.40
CA LEU A 343 0.26 7.44 2.95
C LEU A 343 -0.05 6.05 3.50
N GLN A 344 -0.78 6.00 4.62
CA GLN A 344 -1.03 4.75 5.36
C GLN A 344 -2.50 4.33 5.31
N ARG A 345 -2.78 3.06 5.02
CA ARG A 345 -4.16 2.53 5.03
C ARG A 345 -5.11 3.34 4.15
N LEU A 346 -4.65 3.62 2.93
CA LEU A 346 -5.50 4.17 1.87
C LEU A 346 -6.18 3.02 1.15
N VAL A 347 -7.49 3.12 0.97
CA VAL A 347 -8.26 2.16 0.17
C VAL A 347 -8.89 2.90 -0.99
N ILE A 348 -8.42 2.60 -2.21
CA ILE A 348 -8.98 3.16 -3.42
C ILE A 348 -9.91 2.15 -4.06
N THR A 349 -11.18 2.52 -4.21
CA THR A 349 -12.21 1.69 -4.84
C THR A 349 -12.52 2.21 -6.23
N ARG A 350 -12.27 1.36 -7.23
CA ARG A 350 -12.60 1.59 -8.64
C ARG A 350 -14.03 1.12 -8.91
N ASN A 351 -14.87 2.00 -9.44
CA ASN A 351 -16.33 1.79 -9.55
C ASN A 351 -16.98 2.14 -10.91
N GLY A 352 -16.21 2.43 -11.96
CA GLY A 352 -16.73 2.61 -13.33
C GLY A 352 -15.75 2.05 -14.38
N ARG A 353 -16.26 1.29 -15.37
CA ARG A 353 -15.47 0.55 -16.39
C ARG A 353 -14.44 1.45 -17.05
N THR A 354 -13.26 0.91 -17.35
CA THR A 354 -12.28 1.65 -18.16
C THR A 354 -12.76 1.76 -19.60
N ASP A 355 -12.90 2.98 -20.11
CA ASP A 355 -12.99 3.23 -21.53
C ASP A 355 -11.59 2.99 -22.14
N GLY A 356 -11.41 1.89 -22.88
CA GLY A 356 -10.09 1.49 -23.41
C GLY A 356 -9.50 2.41 -24.49
N SER A 357 -9.83 3.70 -24.48
CA SER A 357 -9.56 4.67 -25.55
C SER A 357 -8.32 5.54 -25.29
N HIS A 358 -8.09 6.03 -24.07
CA HIS A 358 -6.99 6.96 -23.76
C HIS A 358 -6.54 6.87 -22.29
N GLY A 359 -5.24 6.59 -22.05
CA GLY A 359 -4.52 6.75 -20.78
C GLY A 359 -5.17 6.15 -19.52
N TYR A 360 -4.52 5.17 -18.88
CA TYR A 360 -5.07 4.59 -17.65
C TYR A 360 -4.87 5.46 -16.41
N ALA A 361 -5.80 5.31 -15.48
CA ALA A 361 -5.77 5.95 -14.19
C ALA A 361 -4.55 5.57 -13.36
N ALA A 362 -4.03 6.51 -12.58
CA ALA A 362 -3.02 6.29 -11.57
C ALA A 362 -3.61 6.55 -10.19
N ASP A 363 -3.78 5.52 -9.37
CA ASP A 363 -4.32 5.67 -8.01
C ASP A 363 -3.44 6.61 -7.19
N ILE A 364 -2.14 6.32 -7.12
CA ILE A 364 -1.16 7.12 -6.39
C ILE A 364 -0.01 7.48 -7.33
N GLY A 365 0.11 8.76 -7.66
CA GLY A 365 1.23 9.32 -8.43
C GLY A 365 2.27 9.99 -7.54
N VAL A 366 3.53 9.57 -7.63
CA VAL A 366 4.64 10.08 -6.83
C VAL A 366 5.69 10.76 -7.70
N SER A 367 5.83 12.09 -7.58
CA SER A 367 6.97 12.86 -8.10
C SER A 367 7.94 13.30 -7.00
N GLY A 368 7.55 13.16 -5.73
CA GLY A 368 8.34 13.52 -4.55
C GLY A 368 9.39 12.46 -4.18
N SER A 369 10.07 12.71 -3.06
CA SER A 369 11.09 11.79 -2.50
C SER A 369 10.78 11.45 -1.04
N GLN A 370 11.32 10.36 -0.50
CA GLN A 370 11.06 9.93 0.88
C GLN A 370 9.56 9.72 1.16
N VAL A 371 8.81 9.22 0.17
CA VAL A 371 7.39 8.88 0.30
C VAL A 371 7.24 7.42 0.69
N LEU A 372 6.45 7.15 1.73
CA LEU A 372 6.05 5.81 2.17
C LEU A 372 4.57 5.61 1.91
N VAL A 373 4.22 4.70 1.00
CA VAL A 373 2.88 4.12 0.88
C VAL A 373 2.88 2.81 1.63
N VAL A 374 2.02 2.66 2.64
CA VAL A 374 2.03 1.48 3.52
C VAL A 374 0.63 0.99 3.86
N ASP A 375 0.45 -0.33 3.93
CA ASP A 375 -0.82 -0.98 4.30
C ASP A 375 -2.01 -0.54 3.44
N SER A 376 -1.78 -0.23 2.17
CA SER A 376 -2.77 0.40 1.28
C SER A 376 -3.24 -0.57 0.20
N ALA A 377 -4.39 -0.29 -0.42
CA ALA A 377 -4.98 -1.20 -1.38
C ALA A 377 -5.76 -0.49 -2.50
N THR A 378 -5.72 -1.10 -3.69
CA THR A 378 -6.67 -0.85 -4.78
C THR A 378 -7.61 -2.03 -4.88
N ARG A 379 -8.91 -1.76 -4.96
CA ARG A 379 -9.96 -2.77 -5.09
C ARG A 379 -10.97 -2.34 -6.15
N VAL A 380 -11.69 -3.30 -6.71
CA VAL A 380 -12.83 -3.04 -7.60
C VAL A 380 -14.14 -3.21 -6.84
N SER A 381 -15.15 -2.39 -7.14
CA SER A 381 -16.46 -2.47 -6.48
C SER A 381 -17.30 -3.66 -6.95
N ASP A 382 -16.99 -4.21 -8.13
CA ASP A 382 -17.65 -5.34 -8.76
C ASP A 382 -16.60 -6.06 -9.63
N ASP A 383 -16.48 -7.38 -9.47
CA ASP A 383 -15.49 -8.23 -10.12
C ASP A 383 -15.76 -8.47 -11.62
N LYS A 384 -16.94 -8.06 -12.11
CA LYS A 384 -17.34 -8.13 -13.52
C LYS A 384 -16.94 -6.90 -14.34
N VAL A 385 -16.27 -5.95 -13.69
CA VAL A 385 -15.94 -4.66 -14.29
C VAL A 385 -14.50 -4.70 -14.77
N ASP A 386 -14.31 -4.64 -16.09
CA ASP A 386 -12.99 -4.52 -16.74
C ASP A 386 -12.39 -3.16 -16.39
N MET A 387 -11.43 -3.17 -15.45
CA MET A 387 -10.92 -2.02 -14.74
C MET A 387 -9.40 -1.98 -14.78
N LYS A 388 -8.87 -0.95 -15.42
CA LYS A 388 -7.44 -0.74 -15.57
C LYS A 388 -7.02 0.53 -14.82
N ALA A 389 -6.21 0.34 -13.79
CA ALA A 389 -5.61 1.43 -13.04
C ALA A 389 -4.24 1.00 -12.51
N PHE A 390 -3.23 1.86 -12.68
CA PHE A 390 -1.92 1.68 -12.06
C PHE A 390 -2.03 2.02 -10.56
N PRO A 391 -1.82 1.06 -9.63
CA PRO A 391 -2.03 1.31 -8.20
C PRO A 391 -1.05 2.32 -7.61
N VAL A 392 0.21 2.25 -8.03
CA VAL A 392 1.23 3.24 -7.67
C VAL A 392 2.17 3.45 -8.84
N VAL A 393 2.44 4.72 -9.17
CA VAL A 393 3.41 5.11 -10.19
C VAL A 393 4.36 6.17 -9.63
N THR A 394 5.63 6.10 -10.00
CA THR A 394 6.50 7.28 -9.94
C THR A 394 6.40 8.06 -11.24
N GLN A 395 6.63 9.38 -11.23
CA GLN A 395 6.69 10.18 -12.45
C GLN A 395 8.13 10.29 -12.99
N GLY A 396 8.33 11.04 -14.07
CA GLY A 396 9.65 11.26 -14.66
C GLY A 396 10.61 11.96 -13.69
N LEU A 397 11.87 11.55 -13.71
CA LEU A 397 12.97 12.09 -12.90
C LEU A 397 12.71 12.07 -11.38
N THR A 398 11.84 11.16 -10.92
CA THR A 398 11.49 11.06 -9.49
C THR A 398 12.66 10.49 -8.69
N ALA A 399 13.17 11.29 -7.74
CA ALA A 399 14.24 10.88 -6.85
C ALA A 399 13.72 10.08 -5.65
N GLY A 400 14.39 8.99 -5.34
CA GLY A 400 14.18 8.19 -4.13
C GLY A 400 15.04 8.61 -2.93
N PRO A 401 14.92 7.87 -1.81
CA PRO A 401 14.16 6.62 -1.68
C PRO A 401 12.64 6.84 -1.63
N ASN A 402 11.86 5.99 -2.30
CA ASN A 402 10.40 5.94 -2.21
C ASN A 402 9.97 4.49 -2.02
N CYS A 403 8.93 4.26 -1.22
CA CYS A 403 8.58 2.94 -0.72
C CYS A 403 7.08 2.64 -0.85
N VAL A 404 6.76 1.44 -1.29
CA VAL A 404 5.42 0.84 -1.26
C VAL A 404 5.50 -0.47 -0.49
N VAL A 405 4.93 -0.51 0.70
CA VAL A 405 5.06 -1.63 1.65
C VAL A 405 3.68 -2.22 1.94
N ARG A 406 3.51 -3.54 1.76
CA ARG A 406 2.23 -4.24 1.98
C ARG A 406 1.07 -3.61 1.22
N TYR A 407 1.24 -3.48 -0.09
CA TYR A 407 0.18 -3.03 -0.98
C TYR A 407 -0.61 -4.21 -1.53
N ALA A 408 -1.93 -4.12 -1.53
CA ALA A 408 -2.81 -5.15 -2.08
C ALA A 408 -3.56 -4.62 -3.31
N ALA A 409 -3.38 -5.26 -4.46
CA ALA A 409 -4.13 -4.95 -5.68
C ALA A 409 -4.43 -6.20 -6.54
N PRO A 410 -4.98 -7.29 -5.97
CA PRO A 410 -5.15 -8.56 -6.69
C PRO A 410 -6.13 -8.50 -7.87
N GLN A 411 -6.94 -7.45 -7.95
CA GLN A 411 -7.96 -7.24 -8.97
C GLN A 411 -7.67 -6.03 -9.86
N ALA A 412 -6.54 -5.35 -9.66
CA ALA A 412 -6.13 -4.28 -10.58
C ALA A 412 -5.53 -4.93 -11.83
N ASP A 413 -6.06 -4.60 -13.00
CA ASP A 413 -5.56 -5.12 -14.29
C ASP A 413 -4.23 -4.47 -14.74
N MET A 414 -3.68 -3.56 -13.92
CA MET A 414 -2.38 -2.94 -14.15
C MET A 414 -1.49 -3.05 -12.91
N GLN A 415 -0.23 -2.67 -13.10
CA GLN A 415 0.88 -2.94 -12.20
C GLN A 415 1.31 -1.70 -11.39
N ILE A 416 1.94 -1.91 -10.22
CA ILE A 416 2.81 -0.89 -9.63
C ILE A 416 4.00 -0.72 -10.57
N GLN A 417 4.21 0.48 -11.09
CA GLN A 417 5.16 0.69 -12.17
C GLN A 417 5.63 2.13 -12.27
N PRO A 418 6.94 2.40 -12.19
CA PRO A 418 7.52 3.67 -12.56
C PRO A 418 7.08 4.13 -13.96
N HIS A 419 6.62 5.37 -14.07
CA HIS A 419 6.13 5.99 -15.30
C HIS A 419 7.10 7.07 -15.81
N ALA A 420 6.97 7.37 -17.10
CA ALA A 420 7.88 8.25 -17.85
C ALA A 420 9.34 7.76 -17.78
N HIS A 421 10.30 8.67 -17.55
CA HIS A 421 11.73 8.42 -17.67
C HIS A 421 12.47 8.53 -16.33
N TRP A 422 13.35 7.58 -16.07
CA TRP A 422 14.42 7.62 -15.06
C TRP A 422 14.04 8.11 -13.65
N ALA A 423 13.05 7.49 -13.03
CA ALA A 423 12.99 7.48 -11.56
C ALA A 423 14.18 6.68 -10.99
N HIS A 424 14.51 6.88 -9.71
CA HIS A 424 15.55 6.07 -9.07
C HIS A 424 15.36 5.83 -7.58
N GLY A 425 15.61 4.61 -7.11
CA GLY A 425 15.42 4.23 -5.70
C GLY A 425 13.97 4.07 -5.29
N PHE A 426 13.29 3.10 -5.89
CA PHE A 426 11.88 2.77 -5.62
C PHE A 426 11.77 1.34 -5.12
N LEU A 427 11.15 1.16 -3.95
CA LEU A 427 10.93 -0.15 -3.32
C LEU A 427 9.45 -0.53 -3.42
N VAL A 428 9.19 -1.75 -3.87
CA VAL A 428 7.93 -2.47 -3.65
C VAL A 428 8.23 -3.66 -2.75
N ASP A 429 7.60 -3.70 -1.58
CA ASP A 429 7.99 -4.59 -0.48
C ASP A 429 6.78 -5.33 0.09
N ASN A 430 6.89 -6.66 0.17
CA ASN A 430 5.87 -7.56 0.73
C ASN A 430 4.46 -7.27 0.18
N SER A 431 4.35 -7.16 -1.15
CA SER A 431 3.16 -6.70 -1.87
C SER A 431 2.52 -7.84 -2.66
N THR A 432 1.20 -7.82 -2.80
CA THR A 432 0.45 -8.75 -3.67
C THR A 432 -0.08 -8.05 -4.93
N ALA A 433 0.50 -6.89 -5.28
CA ALA A 433 0.21 -6.17 -6.51
C ALA A 433 1.26 -6.52 -7.58
N THR A 434 0.80 -6.78 -8.80
CA THR A 434 1.67 -6.94 -9.97
C THR A 434 2.66 -5.78 -10.05
N THR A 435 3.94 -6.06 -10.29
CA THR A 435 5.00 -5.05 -10.18
C THR A 435 5.98 -5.11 -11.34
N ASP A 436 6.17 -3.97 -12.00
CA ASP A 436 7.08 -3.84 -13.13
C ASP A 436 8.12 -2.73 -12.91
N LEU A 437 9.38 -3.09 -13.06
CA LEU A 437 10.54 -2.20 -13.11
C LEU A 437 11.18 -2.33 -14.50
N ILE A 438 10.65 -1.64 -15.51
CA ILE A 438 10.92 -1.95 -16.92
C ILE A 438 11.44 -0.78 -17.77
N ASN A 439 11.93 -1.12 -18.95
CA ASN A 439 11.98 -0.21 -20.10
C ASN A 439 10.60 -0.15 -20.77
N ARG A 440 10.04 1.06 -20.85
CA ARG A 440 8.74 1.32 -21.49
C ARG A 440 8.84 1.68 -22.97
N GLY A 441 10.02 1.60 -23.58
CA GLY A 441 10.23 1.84 -25.00
C GLY A 441 9.73 3.21 -25.47
N ASP A 442 8.97 3.21 -26.56
CA ASP A 442 8.45 4.40 -27.25
C ASP A 442 7.06 4.87 -26.75
N HIS A 443 6.56 4.29 -25.65
CA HIS A 443 5.31 4.73 -25.02
C HIS A 443 5.35 6.24 -24.73
N GLY A 444 4.19 6.91 -24.82
CA GLY A 444 4.08 8.35 -24.63
C GLY A 444 4.92 9.13 -25.65
N SER A 445 5.75 10.08 -25.21
CA SER A 445 6.71 10.80 -26.06
C SER A 445 8.08 10.10 -26.18
N GLY A 446 8.21 8.88 -25.64
CA GLY A 446 9.49 8.18 -25.47
C GLY A 446 9.82 7.99 -23.99
N HIS A 447 9.15 7.07 -23.31
CA HIS A 447 9.36 6.84 -21.89
C HIS A 447 10.71 6.15 -21.58
N GLY A 448 11.19 5.27 -22.46
CA GLY A 448 12.45 4.56 -22.31
C GLY A 448 12.59 3.84 -20.95
N TRP A 449 13.81 3.83 -20.39
CA TRP A 449 14.03 3.30 -19.05
C TRP A 449 13.30 4.15 -18.01
N ALA A 450 12.32 3.55 -17.35
CA ALA A 450 11.49 4.24 -16.36
C ALA A 450 12.13 4.30 -14.97
N ILE A 451 13.04 3.38 -14.65
CA ILE A 451 13.61 3.23 -13.30
C ILE A 451 15.03 2.68 -13.31
N ASN A 452 15.84 3.19 -12.40
CA ASN A 452 17.10 2.60 -11.95
C ASN A 452 17.10 2.36 -10.43
N SER A 453 17.88 1.40 -9.94
CA SER A 453 17.97 1.09 -8.50
C SER A 453 16.61 0.80 -7.85
N GLY A 454 15.67 0.26 -8.62
CA GLY A 454 14.40 -0.22 -8.13
C GLY A 454 14.54 -1.60 -7.50
N VAL A 455 13.73 -1.90 -6.48
CA VAL A 455 13.75 -3.15 -5.75
C VAL A 455 12.33 -3.68 -5.60
N ALA A 456 12.08 -4.89 -6.08
CA ALA A 456 10.93 -5.69 -5.72
C ALA A 456 11.37 -6.72 -4.66
N TRP A 457 10.83 -6.64 -3.45
CA TRP A 457 11.17 -7.52 -2.32
C TRP A 457 9.93 -8.27 -1.86
N ASN A 458 9.96 -9.61 -1.85
CA ASN A 458 8.83 -10.46 -1.49
C ASN A 458 7.51 -10.09 -2.22
N VAL A 459 7.58 -9.72 -3.50
CA VAL A 459 6.39 -9.50 -4.32
C VAL A 459 5.75 -10.86 -4.66
N ASP A 460 4.46 -11.00 -4.34
CA ASP A 460 3.66 -12.21 -4.52
C ASP A 460 2.55 -11.94 -5.55
N ALA A 461 2.94 -11.81 -6.81
CA ALA A 461 2.10 -11.44 -7.96
C ALA A 461 2.88 -11.67 -9.27
N ASP A 462 2.32 -11.27 -10.42
CA ASP A 462 3.08 -11.15 -11.66
C ASP A 462 4.18 -10.07 -11.51
N TYR A 463 5.32 -10.25 -12.17
CA TYR A 463 6.41 -9.26 -12.12
C TYR A 463 7.31 -9.23 -13.36
N GLU A 464 7.78 -8.02 -13.69
CA GLU A 464 8.81 -7.79 -14.69
C GLU A 464 9.91 -6.84 -14.15
N ILE A 465 11.09 -7.37 -13.85
CA ILE A 465 12.29 -6.66 -13.42
C ILE A 465 13.33 -6.63 -14.55
N GLN A 466 13.55 -5.45 -15.13
CA GLN A 466 14.58 -5.20 -16.12
C GLN A 466 15.61 -4.19 -15.59
N SER A 467 16.89 -4.38 -15.87
CA SER A 467 17.94 -3.41 -15.53
C SER A 467 18.37 -2.58 -16.75
N PRO A 468 18.53 -1.25 -16.59
CA PRO A 468 19.16 -0.42 -17.61
C PRO A 468 20.65 -0.81 -17.77
N PRO A 469 21.27 -0.63 -18.96
CA PRO A 469 22.65 -1.06 -19.20
C PRO A 469 23.70 -0.51 -18.22
N LEU A 470 23.47 0.69 -17.70
CA LEU A 470 24.38 1.36 -16.76
C LEU A 470 23.94 1.26 -15.30
N GLY A 471 22.90 0.49 -14.98
CA GLY A 471 22.33 0.42 -13.64
C GLY A 471 21.79 -0.96 -13.29
N THR A 472 21.10 -1.08 -12.17
CA THR A 472 20.60 -2.38 -11.69
C THR A 472 19.29 -2.23 -10.96
N ASN A 473 18.30 -3.00 -11.39
CA ASN A 473 17.06 -3.24 -10.66
C ASN A 473 17.08 -4.66 -10.08
N TRP A 474 16.48 -4.84 -8.91
CA TRP A 474 16.55 -6.06 -8.12
C TRP A 474 15.16 -6.69 -7.94
N GLY A 475 15.09 -8.01 -8.05
CA GLY A 475 13.95 -8.81 -7.62
C GLY A 475 14.41 -9.84 -6.59
N VAL A 476 13.96 -9.72 -5.35
CA VAL A 476 14.37 -10.58 -4.24
C VAL A 476 13.14 -11.27 -3.66
N GLY A 477 13.08 -12.61 -3.73
CA GLY A 477 11.91 -13.36 -3.24
C GLY A 477 10.62 -13.12 -4.02
N CYS A 478 10.70 -12.65 -5.28
CA CYS A 478 9.53 -12.48 -6.14
C CYS A 478 8.96 -13.84 -6.55
N ARG A 479 7.64 -14.00 -6.45
CA ARG A 479 6.92 -15.28 -6.64
C ARG A 479 5.43 -15.03 -6.98
N GLY A 480 4.64 -16.10 -7.03
CA GLY A 480 3.17 -16.04 -7.05
C GLY A 480 2.53 -15.86 -8.41
N GLY A 481 3.23 -15.25 -9.37
CA GLY A 481 2.73 -15.01 -10.72
C GLY A 481 3.71 -15.36 -11.84
N THR A 482 3.35 -14.93 -13.05
CA THR A 482 4.13 -15.05 -14.27
C THR A 482 5.27 -14.05 -14.27
N LYS A 483 6.46 -14.58 -14.56
CA LYS A 483 7.65 -13.79 -14.83
C LYS A 483 7.57 -13.18 -16.24
N GLY A 484 7.68 -11.86 -16.35
CA GLY A 484 7.73 -11.14 -17.62
C GLY A 484 8.87 -11.61 -18.54
N LYS A 485 8.64 -11.58 -19.86
CA LYS A 485 9.56 -12.16 -20.87
C LYS A 485 10.84 -11.35 -21.08
N GLY A 486 10.87 -10.06 -20.72
CA GLY A 486 12.02 -9.18 -20.91
C GLY A 486 13.01 -9.13 -19.74
N ASN A 487 12.83 -9.97 -18.72
CA ASN A 487 13.58 -9.88 -17.46
C ASN A 487 15.10 -10.06 -17.61
N ASN A 488 15.84 -8.98 -17.37
CA ASN A 488 17.29 -8.93 -17.22
C ASN A 488 17.74 -8.29 -15.88
N GLY A 489 16.82 -8.17 -14.92
CA GLY A 489 17.08 -7.74 -13.55
C GLY A 489 17.99 -8.68 -12.77
N THR A 490 18.55 -8.19 -11.65
CA THR A 490 19.28 -9.06 -10.72
C THR A 490 18.28 -9.77 -9.80
N MET A 491 18.12 -11.07 -10.02
CA MET A 491 17.20 -11.90 -9.24
C MET A 491 17.91 -12.64 -8.12
N VAL A 492 17.37 -12.61 -6.91
CA VAL A 492 17.89 -13.31 -5.72
C VAL A 492 16.76 -14.11 -5.08
N ALA A 493 16.96 -15.42 -4.88
CA ALA A 493 15.96 -16.31 -4.31
C ALA A 493 14.58 -16.21 -5.01
N GLU A 494 14.58 -16.14 -6.35
CA GLU A 494 13.36 -16.08 -7.16
C GLU A 494 12.52 -17.36 -6.97
N GLY A 495 11.20 -17.20 -6.80
CA GLY A 495 10.29 -18.30 -6.49
C GLY A 495 10.21 -18.67 -5.01
N GLU A 496 11.06 -18.10 -4.16
CA GLU A 496 11.11 -18.38 -2.72
C GLU A 496 10.55 -17.23 -1.89
N VAL A 497 10.06 -17.54 -0.69
CA VAL A 497 9.81 -16.52 0.34
C VAL A 497 11.14 -16.20 1.00
N VAL A 498 11.48 -14.91 1.20
CA VAL A 498 12.73 -14.53 1.86
C VAL A 498 12.54 -13.93 3.25
N THR A 499 13.54 -14.08 4.11
CA THR A 499 13.72 -13.29 5.34
C THR A 499 14.88 -12.30 5.19
N PRO A 500 14.76 -11.05 5.68
CA PRO A 500 13.61 -10.46 6.36
C PRO A 500 12.38 -10.35 5.46
N ALA A 501 11.18 -10.42 6.05
CA ALA A 501 9.92 -10.38 5.30
C ALA A 501 9.73 -9.03 4.58
N SER A 502 10.18 -7.94 5.21
CA SER A 502 10.22 -6.60 4.63
C SER A 502 11.65 -6.06 4.67
N LEU A 503 12.14 -5.58 3.52
CA LEU A 503 13.41 -4.87 3.43
C LEU A 503 13.33 -3.51 4.14
N PHE A 504 12.24 -2.77 3.93
CA PHE A 504 12.04 -1.46 4.56
C PHE A 504 12.10 -1.55 6.09
N GLU A 505 11.36 -2.49 6.68
CA GLU A 505 11.31 -2.65 8.13
C GLU A 505 12.63 -3.14 8.70
N ALA A 506 13.35 -4.01 7.99
CA ALA A 506 14.68 -4.46 8.41
C ALA A 506 15.71 -3.32 8.39
N GLN A 507 15.71 -2.50 7.32
CA GLN A 507 16.55 -1.32 7.24
C GLN A 507 16.20 -0.29 8.32
N LEU A 508 14.91 -0.06 8.57
CA LEU A 508 14.45 0.84 9.62
C LEU A 508 14.89 0.36 11.00
N ALA A 509 14.74 -0.93 11.31
CA ALA A 509 15.18 -1.51 12.57
C ALA A 509 16.72 -1.43 12.77
N ALA A 510 17.48 -1.51 11.68
CA ALA A 510 18.94 -1.35 11.71
C ALA A 510 19.39 0.14 11.73
N SER A 511 18.47 1.09 11.58
CA SER A 511 18.82 2.51 11.40
C SER A 511 19.35 3.16 12.69
N PRO A 512 20.23 4.17 12.58
CA PRO A 512 20.67 4.96 13.74
C PRO A 512 19.52 5.67 14.47
N ALA A 513 18.39 5.92 13.79
CA ALA A 513 17.19 6.51 14.37
C ALA A 513 16.49 5.54 15.32
N ALA A 514 16.33 4.28 14.91
CA ALA A 514 15.82 3.20 15.77
C ALA A 514 16.72 3.01 17.00
N ALA A 515 18.05 3.12 16.84
CA ALA A 515 18.99 3.06 17.95
C ALA A 515 18.84 4.23 18.95
N ARG A 516 18.49 5.44 18.48
CA ARG A 516 18.23 6.62 19.35
C ARG A 516 16.86 6.56 20.04
N ALA A 517 15.85 6.02 19.37
CA ALA A 517 14.52 5.80 19.95
C ALA A 517 14.56 4.74 21.06
N ALA A 518 15.35 3.67 20.87
CA ALA A 518 15.58 2.67 21.90
C ALA A 518 16.28 3.25 23.14
N SER A 519 17.25 4.16 22.97
CA SER A 519 17.97 4.77 24.08
C SER A 519 17.20 5.85 24.84
N SER A 520 16.25 6.56 24.21
CA SER A 520 15.42 7.57 24.86
C SER A 520 14.28 6.97 25.72
N SER A 521 13.81 5.77 25.37
CA SER A 521 12.78 5.04 26.13
C SER A 521 13.25 4.53 27.51
N ALA A 522 14.55 4.60 27.80
CA ALA A 522 15.13 4.19 29.08
C ALA A 522 14.97 5.23 30.22
N ASN A 523 14.55 6.47 29.93
CA ASN A 523 14.49 7.56 30.93
C ASN A 523 13.13 8.27 31.07
N GLY A 524 12.06 7.69 30.54
CA GLY A 524 10.70 8.21 30.71
C GLY A 524 9.75 7.44 29.82
N GLN A 525 8.55 7.13 30.32
CA GLN A 525 7.54 6.32 29.63
C GLN A 525 7.13 6.93 28.29
N THR A 526 7.87 6.61 27.24
CA THR A 526 7.41 6.57 25.86
C THR A 526 7.80 5.20 25.34
N GLN A 527 6.95 4.21 25.64
CA GLN A 527 6.98 2.96 24.89
C GLN A 527 6.63 3.31 23.44
N TRP A 528 7.64 3.28 22.58
CA TRP A 528 7.40 2.74 21.26
C TRP A 528 6.80 1.37 21.51
N ASN A 529 5.49 1.23 21.26
CA ASN A 529 4.92 -0.09 21.13
C ASN A 529 5.77 -0.75 20.04
N THR A 530 6.62 -1.67 20.49
CA THR A 530 7.23 -2.67 19.64
C THR A 530 6.05 -3.38 18.98
N TRP A 531 5.70 -2.95 17.76
CA TRP A 531 4.96 -3.78 16.83
C TRP A 531 5.91 -4.88 16.35
N ALA A 532 6.40 -5.67 17.32
CA ALA A 532 6.97 -6.96 17.05
C ALA A 532 5.77 -7.89 16.81
N ILE A 533 5.64 -8.29 15.54
CA ILE A 533 5.29 -9.66 15.19
C ILE A 533 3.86 -10.04 15.59
N SER A 534 2.89 -9.38 14.99
CA SER A 534 1.80 -10.12 14.36
C SER A 534 1.78 -9.70 12.91
N SER A 535 2.48 -10.44 12.06
CA SER A 535 2.25 -10.40 10.63
C SER A 535 0.73 -10.49 10.41
N PRO A 536 0.07 -9.54 9.73
CA PRO A 536 -0.98 -9.98 8.83
C PRO A 536 -0.22 -10.83 7.81
N GLY A 537 -0.41 -12.15 7.88
CA GLY A 537 0.01 -12.98 6.76
C GLY A 537 -0.58 -12.44 5.46
N PRO A 538 -0.10 -12.91 4.29
CA PRO A 538 -0.86 -12.72 3.07
C PRO A 538 -2.31 -13.16 3.35
N LEU A 539 -3.28 -12.49 2.76
CA LEU A 539 -4.66 -12.96 2.72
C LEU A 539 -4.70 -14.27 1.91
N ALA A 540 -4.18 -15.34 2.51
CA ALA A 540 -4.56 -16.69 2.23
C ALA A 540 -5.79 -16.95 3.08
N LEU A 541 -6.95 -17.09 2.44
CA LEU A 541 -8.05 -17.84 3.02
C LEU A 541 -7.48 -19.19 3.45
N ASN A 542 -7.26 -19.38 4.76
CA ASN A 542 -6.81 -20.66 5.28
C ASN A 542 -7.75 -21.09 6.41
N PHE A 543 -8.66 -21.98 6.04
CA PHE A 543 -9.39 -22.85 6.95
C PHE A 543 -8.39 -23.77 7.67
N SER A 544 -7.73 -23.29 8.74
CA SER A 544 -7.01 -24.14 9.70
C SER A 544 -6.36 -23.34 10.84
N ARG A 545 -7.15 -22.59 11.63
CA ARG A 545 -6.76 -22.20 13.00
C ARG A 545 -7.97 -22.24 13.95
N PHE A 546 -8.57 -23.42 14.06
CA PHE A 546 -9.03 -23.90 15.36
C PHE A 546 -7.98 -24.92 15.81
N ARG A 547 -7.08 -24.50 16.69
CA ARG A 547 -6.43 -25.44 17.60
C ARG A 547 -6.83 -24.99 18.98
N ASP A 548 -7.39 -25.96 19.70
CA ASP A 548 -7.57 -25.98 21.13
C ASP A 548 -6.31 -25.45 21.81
N ASP A 549 -6.42 -24.33 22.51
CA ASP A 549 -5.85 -24.11 23.84
C ASP A 549 -6.19 -22.66 24.25
N ASP A 550 -6.86 -22.55 25.39
CA ASP A 550 -7.49 -21.39 26.04
C ASP A 550 -8.91 -21.00 25.57
N ALA A 551 -9.87 -21.14 26.50
CA ALA A 551 -11.29 -20.88 26.29
C ALA A 551 -11.55 -19.40 25.99
N PHE A 552 -12.09 -19.13 24.81
CA PHE A 552 -12.61 -17.81 24.43
C PHE A 552 -13.99 -17.61 25.08
N GLU A 553 -14.09 -16.70 26.04
CA GLU A 553 -15.37 -16.30 26.64
C GLU A 553 -15.92 -15.03 25.97
N LEU A 554 -17.14 -15.12 25.44
CA LEU A 554 -17.87 -13.97 24.91
C LEU A 554 -18.36 -13.06 26.06
N PRO A 555 -18.43 -11.73 25.87
CA PRO A 555 -18.96 -10.83 26.87
C PRO A 555 -20.43 -11.18 27.22
N PRO A 556 -20.86 -11.03 28.49
CA PRO A 556 -22.18 -11.48 28.97
C PRO A 556 -23.41 -10.90 28.25
N ASN A 557 -23.22 -9.90 27.38
CA ASN A 557 -24.27 -9.18 26.67
C ASN A 557 -24.09 -9.21 25.14
N SER A 558 -23.32 -10.17 24.60
CA SER A 558 -23.17 -10.36 23.15
C SER A 558 -24.49 -10.82 22.52
N LEU A 559 -24.90 -10.21 21.40
CA LEU A 559 -26.08 -10.62 20.62
C LEU A 559 -25.89 -11.98 19.91
N TYR A 560 -24.71 -12.61 20.04
CA TYR A 560 -24.35 -13.88 19.42
C TYR A 560 -24.33 -15.07 20.40
N THR A 561 -24.56 -14.85 21.69
CA THR A 561 -24.74 -15.91 22.71
C THR A 561 -25.80 -16.98 22.33
N PRO A 562 -26.87 -16.69 21.56
CA PRO A 562 -27.89 -17.71 21.28
C PRO A 562 -27.45 -18.85 20.34
N ILE A 563 -26.41 -18.67 19.52
CA ILE A 563 -26.10 -19.67 18.47
C ILE A 563 -25.45 -20.93 19.03
N ASP A 564 -24.53 -20.79 19.99
CA ASP A 564 -23.81 -21.94 20.56
C ASP A 564 -24.73 -22.81 21.43
N GLU A 565 -25.66 -22.19 22.17
CA GLU A 565 -26.68 -22.89 22.95
C GLU A 565 -27.69 -23.64 22.06
N ILE A 566 -28.06 -23.07 20.92
CA ILE A 566 -28.95 -23.71 19.95
C ILE A 566 -28.27 -24.92 19.30
N LEU A 567 -27.00 -24.80 18.93
CA LEU A 567 -26.21 -25.90 18.34
C LEU A 567 -25.93 -27.01 19.36
N ALA A 568 -25.61 -26.65 20.61
CA ALA A 568 -25.44 -27.61 21.70
C ALA A 568 -26.75 -28.36 22.01
N GLY A 569 -27.90 -27.67 22.01
CA GLY A 569 -29.21 -28.29 22.20
C GLY A 569 -29.62 -29.21 21.05
N TRP A 570 -29.21 -28.94 19.81
CA TRP A 570 -29.43 -29.88 18.68
C TRP A 570 -28.52 -31.10 18.76
N ALA A 571 -27.27 -30.92 19.18
CA ALA A 571 -26.31 -32.02 19.34
C ALA A 571 -26.65 -32.95 20.52
N SER A 572 -27.21 -32.40 21.60
CA SER A 572 -27.70 -33.18 22.76
C SER A 572 -29.06 -33.84 22.52
N GLY A 573 -29.80 -33.38 21.50
CA GLY A 573 -31.16 -33.80 21.21
C GLY A 573 -32.24 -33.13 22.07
N GLU A 574 -31.87 -32.15 22.90
CA GLU A 574 -32.77 -31.34 23.72
C GLU A 574 -33.60 -30.35 22.90
N LEU A 575 -33.11 -29.94 21.73
CA LEU A 575 -33.80 -29.09 20.75
C LEU A 575 -33.97 -29.84 19.42
N LYS A 576 -35.06 -29.60 18.70
CA LYS A 576 -35.31 -30.16 17.35
C LYS A 576 -35.70 -29.07 16.36
N PRO A 577 -35.09 -29.00 15.16
CA PRO A 577 -35.54 -28.09 14.11
C PRO A 577 -36.96 -28.46 13.66
N LYS A 578 -37.81 -27.46 13.41
CA LYS A 578 -39.26 -27.66 13.32
C LYS A 578 -39.74 -28.47 12.10
N GLU A 579 -38.91 -28.72 11.08
CA GLU A 579 -39.43 -29.24 9.79
C GLU A 579 -38.58 -30.33 9.09
N GLN A 580 -37.46 -30.82 9.66
CA GLN A 580 -36.70 -31.92 9.05
C GLN A 580 -35.79 -32.68 10.03
N PRO A 581 -35.46 -33.97 9.78
CA PRO A 581 -34.51 -34.72 10.59
C PRO A 581 -33.11 -34.07 10.60
N ALA A 582 -32.44 -34.10 11.75
CA ALA A 582 -31.16 -33.45 11.97
C ALA A 582 -30.06 -33.94 11.01
N GLU A 583 -30.10 -35.22 10.61
CA GLU A 583 -29.14 -35.78 9.65
C GLU A 583 -29.27 -35.12 8.26
N THR A 584 -30.49 -34.87 7.80
CA THR A 584 -30.75 -34.27 6.48
C THR A 584 -30.32 -32.82 6.41
N PHE A 585 -30.51 -32.06 7.51
CA PHE A 585 -30.03 -30.68 7.59
C PHE A 585 -28.50 -30.59 7.67
N ALA A 586 -27.86 -31.51 8.41
CA ALA A 586 -26.40 -31.58 8.51
C ALA A 586 -25.74 -31.94 7.16
N GLU A 587 -26.32 -32.84 6.37
CA GLU A 587 -25.88 -33.12 5.00
C GLU A 587 -26.04 -31.91 4.07
N MET A 588 -27.12 -31.14 4.23
CA MET A 588 -27.40 -29.95 3.41
C MET A 588 -26.44 -28.79 3.72
N VAL A 589 -26.11 -28.58 5.00
CA VAL A 589 -25.10 -27.60 5.44
C VAL A 589 -23.70 -28.07 5.02
N GLY A 590 -23.39 -29.35 5.19
CA GLY A 590 -22.14 -29.94 4.71
C GLY A 590 -21.94 -29.76 3.21
N GLY A 591 -22.95 -30.10 2.40
CA GLY A 591 -22.90 -29.98 0.94
C GLY A 591 -22.74 -28.56 0.41
N ASN A 592 -23.27 -27.54 1.12
CA ASN A 592 -23.07 -26.13 0.78
C ASN A 592 -21.69 -25.60 1.20
N ILE A 593 -21.09 -26.15 2.26
CA ILE A 593 -19.74 -25.78 2.71
C ILE A 593 -18.66 -26.38 1.81
N VAL A 594 -18.88 -27.60 1.27
CA VAL A 594 -17.94 -28.26 0.34
C VAL A 594 -18.28 -28.07 -1.14
N GLY A 595 -19.32 -27.31 -1.47
CA GLY A 595 -19.67 -26.92 -2.84
C GLY A 595 -20.19 -28.04 -3.74
N THR A 596 -20.84 -29.06 -3.19
CA THR A 596 -21.31 -30.23 -3.94
C THR A 596 -22.84 -30.30 -4.12
N SER A 597 -23.58 -29.26 -3.74
CA SER A 597 -25.04 -29.22 -3.92
C SER A 597 -25.42 -28.77 -5.35
N SER A 598 -26.26 -29.55 -6.03
CA SER A 598 -26.76 -29.27 -7.39
C SER A 598 -28.07 -28.45 -7.39
N GLY A 599 -28.32 -27.66 -6.35
CA GLY A 599 -29.56 -26.88 -6.17
C GLY A 599 -29.24 -25.51 -5.58
N GLY A 600 -29.91 -24.47 -6.07
CA GLY A 600 -29.56 -23.05 -5.89
C GLY A 600 -29.42 -22.54 -4.45
N TRP A 601 -28.75 -21.39 -4.37
CA TRP A 601 -28.51 -20.59 -3.17
C TRP A 601 -29.77 -20.41 -2.31
N VAL A 602 -29.68 -20.72 -1.03
CA VAL A 602 -30.67 -20.28 -0.04
C VAL A 602 -30.47 -18.79 0.19
N GLY A 603 -31.34 -17.98 -0.43
CA GLY A 603 -31.49 -16.58 -0.08
C GLY A 603 -32.06 -16.46 1.34
N LEU A 604 -31.46 -15.60 2.16
CA LEU A 604 -32.01 -15.14 3.44
C LEU A 604 -33.16 -14.13 3.20
N GLU A 605 -34.12 -14.50 2.35
CA GLU A 605 -35.38 -13.79 2.17
C GLU A 605 -36.50 -14.80 2.40
N GLY A 606 -36.94 -14.98 3.65
CA GLY A 606 -38.06 -15.89 3.93
C GLY A 606 -38.26 -16.42 5.35
N CYS A 607 -37.70 -15.82 6.41
CA CYS A 607 -38.08 -16.18 7.79
C CYS A 607 -38.89 -15.04 8.44
N PRO A 608 -40.21 -15.20 8.66
CA PRO A 608 -41.07 -14.21 9.29
C PRO A 608 -40.97 -14.33 10.81
N CYS A 609 -40.16 -13.48 11.46
CA CYS A 609 -40.01 -13.47 12.92
C CYS A 609 -39.77 -12.08 13.50
N TRP A 610 -40.51 -11.03 13.09
CA TRP A 610 -40.67 -9.78 13.86
C TRP A 610 -42.04 -9.17 13.55
N GLN A 611 -43.08 -9.64 14.23
CA GLN A 611 -44.27 -8.85 14.49
C GLN A 611 -44.26 -8.51 15.98
N HIS A 612 -44.04 -7.23 16.28
CA HIS A 612 -44.43 -6.63 17.54
C HIS A 612 -45.58 -5.66 17.22
N GLU A 613 -46.79 -6.06 17.61
CA GLU A 613 -47.88 -5.13 17.91
C GLU A 613 -47.86 -4.89 19.43
N ASP A 614 -48.04 -3.63 19.82
CA ASP A 614 -48.16 -3.12 21.21
C ASP A 614 -49.30 -3.78 22.00
N PRO A 615 -49.28 -3.69 23.34
CA PRO A 615 -49.85 -2.51 24.03
C PRO A 615 -48.85 -1.67 24.85
#